data_AF-A0A139QX20-F1
#
_entry.id   AF-A0A139QX20-F1
#
_cell.length_a   1.000
_cell.length_b   1.000
_cell.length_c   1.000
_cell.angle_alpha   90.00
_cell.angle_beta   90.00
_cell.angle_gamma   90.00
#
_symmetry.space_group_name_H-M   'P 1'
#
loop_
_entity.id
_entity.type
_entity.pdbx_description
1 polymer ?
#
loop_
_entity_poly.entity_id
_entity_poly.type
_entity_poly.pdbx_seq_one_letter_code
_entity_poly.pdbx_strand_id
1 'polypeptide(L)'
;MSYAVCRMQKVKSAGLKGMQFHNQRERKSRTNDDIDHERTRENYDLKNDKNIDYNERVKEIIESQKTGTRKTRKDAVLVNELLVTSDRDFF
;
A
#
# COMPACT_ATOMS: atom_id res chain seq x y z
N MET A 1 19.43 -18.78 10.63
CA MET A 1 19.93 -17.41 10.33
C MET A 1 18.84 -16.74 9.52
N SER A 2 18.28 -15.66 10.06
CA SER A 2 17.19 -14.93 9.44
C SER A 2 17.70 -13.94 8.39
N TYR A 3 16.85 -13.60 7.42
CA TYR A 3 17.18 -12.66 6.36
C TYR A 3 16.15 -11.54 6.29
N ALA A 4 16.63 -10.32 6.02
CA ALA A 4 15.76 -9.22 5.66
C ALA A 4 15.12 -9.49 4.29
N VAL A 5 13.79 -9.44 4.24
CA VAL A 5 12.99 -9.53 3.01
C VAL A 5 12.51 -8.13 2.65
N CYS A 6 13.00 -7.61 1.52
CA CYS A 6 12.55 -6.35 0.94
C CYS A 6 12.17 -6.57 -0.53
N ARG A 7 10.87 -6.59 -0.82
CA ARG A 7 10.34 -6.84 -2.17
C ARG A 7 9.54 -5.65 -2.65
N MET A 8 9.85 -5.16 -3.85
CA MET A 8 9.08 -4.10 -4.51
C MET A 8 8.04 -4.66 -5.49
N GLN A 9 6.86 -4.04 -5.52
CA GLN A 9 5.82 -4.25 -6.52
C GLN A 9 5.39 -2.92 -7.15
N LYS A 10 5.36 -2.89 -8.50
CA LYS A 10 4.89 -1.74 -9.27
C LYS A 10 3.38 -1.67 -9.24
N VAL A 11 2.82 -0.56 -8.78
CA VAL A 11 1.36 -0.34 -8.70
C VAL A 11 0.96 0.78 -9.65
N LYS A 12 0.03 0.46 -10.56
CA LYS A 12 -0.64 1.42 -11.47
C LYS A 12 -1.98 1.87 -10.86
N SER A 13 -2.63 2.85 -11.47
CA SER A 13 -3.94 3.38 -11.03
C SER A 13 -4.97 2.31 -10.66
N ALA A 14 -5.14 1.30 -11.52
CA ALA A 14 -6.10 0.22 -11.29
C ALA A 14 -5.83 -0.62 -10.02
N GLY A 15 -4.56 -0.69 -9.57
CA GLY A 15 -4.17 -1.45 -8.39
C GLY A 15 -4.27 -0.66 -7.08
N LEU A 16 -4.28 0.67 -7.13
CA LEU A 16 -4.22 1.51 -5.92
C LEU A 16 -5.42 1.30 -4.99
N LYS A 17 -6.64 1.17 -5.55
CA LYS A 17 -7.83 0.97 -4.70
C LYS A 17 -7.85 -0.41 -4.06
N GLY A 18 -7.41 -1.44 -4.77
CA GLY A 18 -7.24 -2.78 -4.20
C GLY A 18 -6.23 -2.78 -3.06
N MET A 19 -5.06 -2.16 -3.28
CA MET A 19 -4.02 -1.97 -2.27
C MET A 19 -4.56 -1.26 -1.02
N GLN A 20 -5.35 -0.18 -1.19
CA GLN A 20 -6.02 0.51 -0.08
C GLN A 20 -6.93 -0.42 0.71
N PHE A 21 -7.85 -1.12 0.04
CA PHE A 21 -8.79 -2.02 0.71
C PHE A 21 -8.10 -3.09 1.54
N HIS A 22 -6.99 -3.63 1.03
CA HIS A 22 -6.19 -4.59 1.77
C HIS A 22 -5.46 -3.93 2.93
N ASN A 23 -4.65 -2.89 2.70
CA ASN A 23 -3.78 -2.31 3.72
C ASN A 23 -4.57 -1.69 4.88
N GLN A 24 -5.66 -0.97 4.58
CA GLN A 24 -6.51 -0.33 5.58
C GLN A 24 -7.64 -1.23 6.10
N ARG A 25 -7.67 -2.52 5.68
CA ARG A 25 -8.66 -3.53 6.07
C ARG A 25 -10.12 -3.05 5.93
N GLU A 26 -10.42 -2.26 4.90
CA GLU A 26 -11.76 -1.68 4.68
C GLU A 26 -12.83 -2.74 4.38
N ARG A 27 -12.42 -3.96 3.99
CA ARG A 27 -13.31 -5.07 3.65
C ARG A 27 -12.79 -6.36 4.25
N LYS A 28 -13.71 -7.25 4.64
CA LYS A 28 -13.37 -8.62 5.02
C LYS A 28 -12.79 -9.36 3.81
N SER A 29 -11.63 -9.98 3.98
CA SER A 29 -11.04 -10.85 2.95
C SER A 29 -11.93 -12.07 2.74
N ARG A 30 -12.04 -12.54 1.49
CA ARG A 30 -12.78 -13.77 1.13
C ARG A 30 -11.88 -14.90 0.67
N THR A 31 -10.59 -14.65 0.52
CA THR A 31 -9.64 -15.56 -0.14
C THR A 31 -8.35 -15.73 0.65
N ASN A 32 -8.20 -15.04 1.77
CA ASN A 32 -7.04 -15.15 2.64
C ASN A 32 -7.55 -15.46 4.05
N ASP A 33 -7.51 -16.74 4.40
CA ASP A 33 -7.97 -17.27 5.67
C ASP A 33 -6.94 -17.08 6.80
N ASP A 34 -5.71 -16.65 6.47
CA ASP A 34 -4.65 -16.37 7.45
C ASP A 34 -4.83 -15.01 8.16
N ILE A 35 -5.79 -14.18 7.71
CA ILE A 35 -6.08 -12.90 8.35
C ILE A 35 -6.94 -13.12 9.60
N ASP A 36 -6.32 -12.91 10.77
CA ASP A 36 -7.04 -12.79 12.02
C ASP A 36 -7.66 -11.38 12.16
N HIS A 37 -8.99 -11.32 12.08
CA HIS A 37 -9.75 -10.08 12.16
C HIS A 37 -9.78 -9.48 13.57
N GLU A 38 -9.67 -10.29 14.62
CA GLU A 38 -9.67 -9.80 16.01
C GLU A 38 -8.39 -9.01 16.31
N ARG A 39 -7.31 -9.35 15.60
CA ARG A 39 -6.00 -8.69 15.69
C ARG A 39 -5.84 -7.49 14.75
N THR A 40 -6.83 -7.17 13.91
CA THR A 40 -6.74 -6.02 12.99
C THR A 40 -6.50 -4.69 13.73
N ARG A 41 -6.99 -4.57 14.96
CA ARG A 41 -6.76 -3.40 15.84
C ARG A 41 -5.29 -3.22 16.28
N GLU A 42 -4.45 -4.24 16.11
CA GLU A 42 -3.01 -4.20 16.41
C GLU A 42 -2.20 -3.59 15.25
N ASN A 43 -2.80 -3.51 14.04
CA ASN A 43 -2.16 -2.87 12.90
C ASN A 43 -2.07 -1.35 13.12
N TYR A 44 -1.02 -0.74 12.57
CA TYR A 44 -0.80 0.69 12.65
C TYR A 44 -0.25 1.24 11.33
N ASP A 45 -0.53 2.52 11.07
CA ASP A 45 0.05 3.29 9.96
C ASP A 45 1.11 4.23 10.56
N LEU A 46 2.33 4.18 10.03
CA LEU A 46 3.46 4.97 10.50
C LEU A 46 3.39 6.45 10.12
N LYS A 47 2.55 6.81 9.14
CA LYS A 47 2.50 8.16 8.56
C LYS A 47 1.16 8.86 8.75
N ASN A 48 0.05 8.12 8.74
CA ASN A 48 -1.29 8.69 8.79
C ASN A 48 -2.01 8.29 10.07
N ASP A 49 -2.63 9.25 10.76
CA ASP A 49 -3.41 8.99 11.98
C ASP A 49 -4.75 8.30 11.70
N LYS A 50 -5.21 8.33 10.44
CA LYS A 50 -6.49 7.79 9.98
C LYS A 50 -6.35 7.23 8.58
N ASN A 51 -7.33 6.40 8.21
CA ASN A 51 -7.52 5.92 6.86
C ASN A 51 -7.62 7.07 5.84
N ILE A 52 -6.99 6.90 4.69
CA ILE A 52 -6.90 7.89 3.60
C ILE A 52 -7.30 7.28 2.26
N ASP A 53 -7.73 8.10 1.30
CA ASP A 53 -7.84 7.63 -0.08
C ASP A 53 -6.47 7.67 -0.78
N TYR A 54 -5.98 6.48 -1.17
CA TYR A 54 -4.69 6.36 -1.82
C TYR A 54 -4.65 6.99 -3.21
N ASN A 55 -5.76 7.00 -3.96
CA ASN A 55 -5.79 7.63 -5.28
C ASN A 55 -5.70 9.15 -5.15
N GLU A 56 -6.44 9.73 -4.21
CA GLU A 56 -6.40 11.16 -3.94
C GLU A 56 -5.00 11.58 -3.49
N ARG A 57 -4.45 10.90 -2.47
CA ARG A 57 -3.14 11.25 -1.92
C ARG A 57 -2.01 11.14 -2.93
N VAL A 58 -1.98 10.06 -3.74
CA VAL A 58 -0.95 9.88 -4.77
C VAL A 58 -1.08 10.94 -5.86
N LYS A 59 -2.31 11.28 -6.27
CA LYS A 59 -2.56 12.33 -7.25
C LYS A 59 -2.10 13.71 -6.73
N GLU A 60 -2.40 14.04 -5.48
CA GLU A 60 -1.94 15.29 -4.85
C GLU A 60 -0.41 15.40 -4.84
N ILE A 61 0.29 14.32 -4.45
CA ILE A 61 1.76 14.31 -4.44
C ILE A 61 2.30 14.53 -5.86
N ILE A 62 1.76 13.83 -6.85
CA ILE A 62 2.21 13.98 -8.24
C ILE A 62 1.96 15.40 -8.74
N GLU A 63 0.75 15.93 -8.58
CA GLU A 63 0.42 17.27 -9.12
C GLU A 63 1.16 18.40 -8.38
N SER A 64 1.49 18.23 -7.08
CA SER A 64 2.27 19.23 -6.34
C SER A 64 3.76 19.28 -6.71
N GLN A 65 4.32 18.19 -7.27
CA GLN A 65 5.75 18.08 -7.55
C GLN A 65 6.09 18.06 -9.04
N LYS A 66 5.10 17.80 -9.89
CA LYS A 66 5.29 17.67 -11.33
C LYS A 66 5.55 19.03 -11.97
N THR A 67 6.66 19.13 -12.69
CA THR A 67 7.08 20.36 -13.38
C THR A 67 6.47 20.52 -14.77
N GLY A 68 5.99 19.43 -15.37
CA GLY A 68 5.39 19.44 -16.70
C GLY A 68 3.87 19.64 -16.69
N THR A 69 3.34 20.25 -17.75
CA THR A 69 1.90 20.46 -17.91
C THR A 69 1.15 19.24 -18.48
N ARG A 70 1.88 18.29 -19.09
CA ARG A 70 1.29 17.09 -19.71
C ARG A 70 0.66 16.16 -18.68
N LYS A 71 -0.51 15.61 -18.96
CA LYS A 71 -1.17 14.63 -18.08
C LYS A 71 -0.30 13.39 -17.84
N THR A 72 -0.35 12.84 -16.62
CA THR A 72 0.28 11.56 -16.29
C THR A 72 -0.29 10.43 -17.15
N ARG A 73 0.58 9.64 -17.78
CA ARG A 73 0.15 8.53 -18.65
C ARG A 73 -0.70 7.51 -17.87
N LYS A 74 -1.73 6.97 -18.52
CA LYS A 74 -2.70 6.06 -17.90
C LYS A 74 -2.09 4.77 -17.33
N ASP A 75 -0.98 4.35 -17.89
CA ASP A 75 -0.25 3.12 -17.56
C ASP A 75 1.02 3.39 -16.75
N ALA A 76 1.17 4.61 -16.20
CA ALA A 76 2.26 4.95 -15.30
C ALA A 76 2.22 4.04 -14.07
N VAL A 77 3.42 3.68 -13.62
CA VAL A 77 3.60 3.20 -12.24
C VAL A 77 3.45 4.43 -11.36
N LEU A 78 2.44 4.43 -10.50
CA LEU A 78 2.13 5.54 -9.62
C LEU A 78 2.81 5.39 -8.25
N VAL A 79 2.94 4.14 -7.79
CA VAL A 79 3.58 3.79 -6.52
C VAL A 79 4.42 2.54 -6.73
N ASN A 80 5.58 2.49 -6.06
CA ASN A 80 6.31 1.24 -5.83
C ASN A 80 6.04 0.82 -4.39
N GLU A 81 5.23 -0.22 -4.20
CA GLU A 81 4.94 -0.76 -2.86
C GLU A 81 6.10 -1.66 -2.43
N LEU A 82 6.62 -1.47 -1.21
CA LEU A 82 7.66 -2.33 -0.66
C LEU A 82 7.10 -3.14 0.51
N LEU A 83 7.21 -4.46 0.41
CA LEU A 83 7.05 -5.36 1.55
C LEU A 83 8.39 -5.45 2.27
N VAL A 84 8.42 -5.03 3.53
CA VAL A 84 9.59 -5.10 4.41
C VAL A 84 9.25 -6.04 5.56
N THR A 85 9.92 -7.19 5.64
CA THR A 85 9.67 -8.22 6.66
C THR A 85 10.91 -9.13 6.84
N SER A 86 10.79 -10.17 7.66
CA SER A 86 11.76 -11.25 7.89
C SER A 86 10.99 -12.57 8.06
N ASP A 87 11.69 -13.65 8.41
CA ASP A 87 11.08 -14.89 8.87
C ASP A 87 10.45 -14.76 10.27
N ARG A 88 9.72 -15.81 10.69
CA ARG A 88 9.04 -15.87 11.98
C ARG A 88 10.02 -15.90 13.15
N ASP A 89 11.16 -16.56 13.03
CA ASP A 89 12.13 -16.66 14.13
C ASP A 89 12.76 -15.31 14.52
N PHE A 90 12.71 -14.32 13.63
CA PHE A 90 13.17 -12.95 13.90
C PHE A 90 12.18 -12.12 14.74
N PHE A 91 10.88 -12.39 14.68
CA PHE A 91 9.82 -11.59 15.34
C PHE A 91 9.22 -12.33 16.54
#